data_AF-A0A1W2TPK7-F1
#
_entry.id   AF-A0A1W2TPK7-F1
#
_cell.length_a   1.000
_cell.length_b   1.000
_cell.length_c   1.000
_cell.angle_alpha   90.00
_cell.angle_beta   90.00
_cell.angle_gamma   90.00
#
_symmetry.space_group_name_H-M   'P 1'
#
loop_
_entity.id
_entity.type
_entity.pdbx_description
1 polymer ?
#
loop_
_entity_poly.entity_id
_entity_poly.type
_entity_poly.pdbx_seq_one_letter_code
_entity_poly.pdbx_strand_id
1 'polypeptide(L)'
;MPTLSFPYHEPRPGFWGEKTVTLNFCEEDYAMSYYCAEVCNSITNFLFLWLGVRGIKTCLKYGHPPIFLVTFIGYIIVGCGSTLFHATLKYPMQLVDELAMIYTTCFMAYATFAYARSIRFAVALGTGLVALAYFITAIYYHTKDPQFHQAAYAILTATVVFSNMWIMEKVLRPALKAREDKQPPNSPVPSTRATLSQMWIMVATGLSIFLGGYFIWVLDNTYCSTIRRWRHQIQLPWAILLEGHAWWHLMTGIGAYY
;
A
#
# COMPACT_ATOMS: atom_id res chain seq x y z
N MET A 1 22.93 21.68 -23.13
CA MET A 1 22.57 21.37 -21.73
C MET A 1 21.08 21.61 -21.58
N PRO A 2 20.31 20.73 -20.92
CA PRO A 2 18.91 21.04 -20.64
C PRO A 2 18.88 22.32 -19.80
N THR A 3 18.03 23.27 -20.17
CA THR A 3 18.01 24.66 -19.68
C THR A 3 17.57 24.82 -18.22
N LEU A 4 17.27 23.71 -17.52
CA LEU A 4 16.97 23.67 -16.09
C LEU A 4 17.54 22.38 -15.51
N SER A 5 18.76 22.43 -14.95
CA SER A 5 19.40 21.29 -14.29
C SER A 5 20.05 21.72 -12.99
N PHE A 6 19.81 20.97 -11.91
CA PHE A 6 20.37 21.22 -10.58
C PHE A 6 21.16 20.02 -10.08
N PRO A 7 22.21 20.24 -9.26
CA PRO A 7 22.99 19.16 -8.69
C PRO A 7 22.13 18.16 -7.90
N TYR A 8 22.19 16.90 -8.31
CA TYR A 8 21.86 15.75 -7.50
C TYR A 8 23.12 15.43 -6.67
N HIS A 9 23.07 15.68 -5.37
CA HIS A 9 24.25 15.58 -4.53
C HIS A 9 24.55 14.13 -4.12
N GLU A 10 25.83 13.87 -3.86
CA GLU A 10 26.25 12.65 -3.17
C GLU A 10 25.65 12.58 -1.75
N PRO A 11 25.49 11.37 -1.19
CA PRO A 11 25.01 11.18 0.17
C PRO A 11 25.83 11.98 1.19
N ARG A 12 25.15 12.60 2.16
CA ARG A 12 25.79 13.48 3.15
C ARG A 12 25.13 13.37 4.54
N PRO A 13 25.84 13.76 5.62
CA PRO A 13 25.23 13.85 6.94
C PRO A 13 24.02 14.80 6.92
N GLY A 14 22.93 14.36 7.54
CA GLY A 14 21.68 15.11 7.58
C GLY A 14 21.13 15.32 8.98
N PHE A 15 19.99 16.00 9.05
CA PHE A 15 19.40 16.51 10.29
C PHE A 15 19.12 15.43 11.35
N TRP A 16 18.65 14.24 10.94
CA TRP A 16 18.25 13.19 11.88
C TRP A 16 19.42 12.36 12.43
N GLY A 17 20.66 12.63 12.02
CA GLY A 17 21.84 11.88 12.43
C GLY A 17 21.93 10.49 11.79
N GLU A 18 22.70 9.58 12.40
CA GLU A 18 22.99 8.26 11.85
C GLU A 18 21.74 7.38 11.71
N LYS A 19 21.62 6.65 10.61
CA LYS A 19 20.51 5.75 10.38
C LYS A 19 20.56 4.54 11.31
N THR A 20 19.40 4.11 11.79
CA THR A 20 19.29 2.93 12.67
C THR A 20 18.43 1.82 12.05
N VAL A 21 17.98 2.03 10.81
CA VAL A 21 17.10 1.13 10.06
C VAL A 21 17.85 -0.12 9.59
N THR A 22 17.10 -1.19 9.36
CA THR A 22 17.69 -2.49 8.97
C THR A 22 17.88 -2.60 7.46
N LEU A 23 17.25 -1.72 6.69
CA LEU A 23 17.36 -1.61 5.24
C LEU A 23 17.36 -0.14 4.80
N ASN A 24 17.96 0.13 3.65
CA ASN A 24 18.05 1.45 3.03
C ASN A 24 17.71 1.31 1.55
N PHE A 25 16.99 2.27 0.98
CA PHE A 25 16.57 2.17 -0.41
C PHE A 25 17.61 2.78 -1.34
N CYS A 26 17.30 2.72 -2.63
CA CYS A 26 18.21 3.20 -3.65
C CYS A 26 18.32 4.73 -3.65
N GLU A 27 17.30 5.47 -3.23
CA GLU A 27 17.39 6.92 -3.04
C GLU A 27 18.60 7.28 -2.16
N GLU A 28 19.33 8.32 -2.52
CA GLU A 28 20.56 8.69 -1.82
C GLU A 28 20.27 9.63 -0.64
N ASP A 29 20.65 9.16 0.56
CA ASP A 29 20.42 9.84 1.83
C ASP A 29 20.86 11.31 1.78
N TYR A 30 19.91 12.23 1.97
CA TYR A 30 20.08 13.68 2.03
C TYR A 30 20.61 14.32 0.73
N ALA A 31 20.50 13.64 -0.42
CA ALA A 31 20.92 14.16 -1.72
C ALA A 31 20.17 15.45 -2.12
N MET A 32 18.86 15.52 -1.82
CA MET A 32 18.02 16.65 -2.24
C MET A 32 17.72 17.65 -1.11
N SER A 33 17.86 17.24 0.16
CA SER A 33 17.51 18.06 1.33
C SER A 33 18.38 17.71 2.53
N TYR A 34 18.63 18.68 3.42
CA TYR A 34 19.27 18.43 4.72
C TYR A 34 18.30 17.83 5.76
N TYR A 35 17.00 18.11 5.63
CA TYR A 35 15.99 17.77 6.65
C TYR A 35 15.27 16.44 6.39
N CYS A 36 15.33 15.93 5.17
CA CYS A 36 14.62 14.74 4.72
C CYS A 36 15.60 13.84 3.99
N ALA A 37 15.81 12.62 4.51
CA ALA A 37 16.82 11.70 4.00
C ALA A 37 16.48 11.23 2.57
N GLU A 38 15.28 10.71 2.35
CA GLU A 38 14.83 10.27 1.02
C GLU A 38 13.60 11.11 0.63
N VAL A 39 13.81 12.21 -0.09
CA VAL A 39 12.78 13.22 -0.41
C VAL A 39 11.70 12.66 -1.32
N CYS A 40 12.07 11.94 -2.38
CA CYS A 40 11.11 11.38 -3.32
C CYS A 40 10.29 10.27 -2.66
N ASN A 41 10.94 9.36 -1.94
CA ASN A 41 10.28 8.31 -1.17
C ASN A 41 9.35 8.90 -0.10
N SER A 42 9.73 10.00 0.56
CA SER A 42 8.89 10.63 1.60
C SER A 42 7.64 11.32 1.04
N ILE A 43 7.80 12.11 -0.04
CA ILE A 43 6.73 12.95 -0.60
C ILE A 43 5.68 12.10 -1.34
N THR A 44 6.11 11.04 -2.04
CA THR A 44 5.19 10.19 -2.80
C THR A 44 4.14 9.52 -1.92
N ASN A 45 4.42 9.34 -0.63
CA ASN A 45 3.49 8.81 0.36
C ASN A 45 2.32 9.75 0.70
N PHE A 46 2.38 11.05 0.37
CA PHE A 46 1.22 11.93 0.53
C PHE A 46 0.02 11.53 -0.34
N LEU A 47 0.24 10.72 -1.37
CA LEU A 47 -0.85 10.11 -2.13
C LEU A 47 -1.73 9.21 -1.24
N PHE A 48 -1.14 8.45 -0.32
CA PHE A 48 -1.88 7.60 0.61
C PHE A 48 -2.77 8.45 1.54
N LEU A 49 -2.25 9.57 2.03
CA LEU A 49 -3.00 10.49 2.88
C LEU A 49 -4.21 11.06 2.12
N TRP A 50 -4.00 11.52 0.89
CA TRP A 50 -5.07 12.08 0.07
C TRP A 50 -6.14 11.04 -0.29
N LEU A 51 -5.74 9.86 -0.77
CA LEU A 51 -6.64 8.77 -1.13
C LEU A 51 -7.38 8.22 0.10
N GLY A 52 -6.69 8.06 1.24
CA GLY A 52 -7.30 7.62 2.49
C GLY A 52 -8.36 8.59 3.00
N VAL A 53 -8.09 9.90 2.99
CA VAL A 53 -9.08 10.93 3.36
C VAL A 53 -10.29 10.90 2.41
N ARG A 54 -10.05 10.72 1.10
CA ARG A 54 -11.13 10.56 0.12
C ARG A 54 -11.97 9.30 0.38
N GLY A 55 -11.34 8.19 0.72
CA GLY A 55 -11.99 6.94 1.10
C GLY A 55 -12.87 7.09 2.33
N ILE A 56 -12.35 7.72 3.40
CA ILE A 56 -13.11 8.03 4.63
C ILE A 56 -14.33 8.91 4.32
N LYS A 57 -14.15 10.00 3.56
CA LYS A 57 -15.25 10.90 3.17
C LYS A 57 -16.34 10.14 2.41
N THR A 58 -15.95 9.22 1.53
CA THR A 58 -16.87 8.37 0.76
C THR A 58 -17.62 7.40 1.68
N CYS A 59 -16.92 6.74 2.61
CA CYS A 59 -17.53 5.85 3.59
C CYS A 59 -18.56 6.56 4.46
N LEU A 60 -18.25 7.76 4.95
CA LEU A 60 -19.18 8.57 5.74
C LEU A 60 -20.38 9.03 4.91
N LYS A 61 -20.13 9.52 3.69
CA LYS A 61 -21.18 10.04 2.80
C LYS A 61 -22.22 8.97 2.43
N TYR A 62 -21.77 7.75 2.15
CA TYR A 62 -22.63 6.66 1.69
C TYR A 62 -23.00 5.65 2.78
N GLY A 63 -22.66 5.93 4.05
CA GLY A 63 -23.02 5.09 5.19
C GLY A 63 -22.42 3.68 5.13
N HIS A 64 -21.18 3.54 4.65
CA HIS A 64 -20.50 2.26 4.58
C HIS A 64 -20.20 1.70 5.99
N PRO A 65 -20.13 0.35 6.14
CA PRO A 65 -19.80 -0.28 7.41
C PRO A 65 -18.53 0.29 8.08
N PRO A 66 -18.51 0.44 9.42
CA PRO A 66 -17.38 1.03 10.16
C PRO A 66 -16.01 0.42 9.88
N ILE A 67 -15.96 -0.88 9.55
CA ILE A 67 -14.71 -1.57 9.23
C ILE A 67 -13.97 -0.93 8.05
N PHE A 68 -14.68 -0.38 7.06
CA PHE A 68 -14.03 0.31 5.94
C PHE A 68 -13.39 1.62 6.36
N LEU A 69 -13.96 2.33 7.34
CA LEU A 69 -13.33 3.52 7.91
C LEU A 69 -12.03 3.15 8.63
N VAL A 70 -12.05 2.08 9.43
CA VAL A 70 -10.86 1.56 10.11
C VAL A 70 -9.77 1.18 9.11
N THR A 71 -10.13 0.51 8.01
CA THR A 71 -9.18 0.18 6.93
C THR A 71 -8.57 1.43 6.29
N PHE A 72 -9.37 2.46 5.97
CA PHE A 72 -8.80 3.70 5.40
C PHE A 72 -7.96 4.49 6.42
N ILE A 73 -8.28 4.41 7.71
CA ILE A 73 -7.40 4.97 8.76
C ILE A 73 -6.07 4.20 8.77
N GLY A 74 -6.09 2.88 8.72
CA GLY A 74 -4.89 2.05 8.58
C GLY A 74 -4.06 2.43 7.34
N TYR A 75 -4.72 2.63 6.20
CA TYR A 75 -4.10 3.08 4.96
C TYR A 75 -3.41 4.46 5.09
N ILE A 76 -4.01 5.41 5.83
CA ILE A 76 -3.37 6.69 6.16
C ILE A 76 -2.16 6.47 7.07
N ILE A 77 -2.27 5.58 8.07
CA ILE A 77 -1.16 5.27 8.99
C ILE A 77 0.02 4.66 8.24
N VAL A 78 -0.20 3.81 7.24
CA VAL A 78 0.84 3.30 6.33
C VAL A 78 1.55 4.47 5.65
N GLY A 79 0.81 5.37 5.00
CA GLY A 79 1.40 6.55 4.34
C GLY A 79 2.18 7.46 5.29
N CYS A 80 1.63 7.75 6.47
CA CYS A 80 2.32 8.55 7.48
C CYS A 80 3.58 7.86 8.01
N GLY A 81 3.51 6.55 8.28
CA GLY A 81 4.63 5.72 8.71
C GLY A 81 5.75 5.74 7.68
N SER A 82 5.41 5.47 6.42
CA SER A 82 6.35 5.49 5.31
C SER A 82 6.98 6.87 5.10
N THR A 83 6.19 7.96 5.12
CA THR A 83 6.74 9.33 5.07
C THR A 83 7.76 9.57 6.19
N LEU A 84 7.45 9.19 7.43
CA LEU A 84 8.35 9.40 8.57
C LEU A 84 9.57 8.47 8.52
N PHE A 85 9.42 7.26 8.03
CA PHE A 85 10.51 6.32 7.85
C PHE A 85 11.52 6.84 6.83
N HIS A 86 11.07 7.22 5.63
CA HIS A 86 11.94 7.75 4.58
C HIS A 86 12.52 9.12 4.92
N ALA A 87 11.81 9.94 5.70
CA ALA A 87 12.34 11.24 6.11
C ALA A 87 13.47 11.11 7.13
N THR A 88 13.41 10.11 8.01
CA THR A 88 14.27 10.02 9.21
C THR A 88 15.28 8.88 9.18
N LEU A 89 15.01 7.80 8.43
CA LEU A 89 15.76 6.54 8.43
C LEU A 89 15.98 5.99 9.86
N LYS A 90 14.91 6.02 10.68
CA LYS A 90 14.90 5.50 12.06
C LYS A 90 14.07 4.24 12.20
N TYR A 91 14.61 3.30 12.97
CA TYR A 91 14.01 1.99 13.19
C TYR A 91 12.59 2.04 13.78
N PRO A 92 12.26 2.92 14.75
CA PRO A 92 10.88 3.04 15.20
C PRO A 92 9.91 3.43 14.09
N MET A 93 10.32 4.31 13.16
CA MET A 93 9.46 4.72 12.04
C MET A 93 9.37 3.63 10.97
N GLN A 94 10.45 2.88 10.75
CA GLN A 94 10.42 1.66 9.92
C GLN A 94 9.38 0.66 10.44
N LEU A 95 9.34 0.42 11.77
CA LEU A 95 8.32 -0.44 12.37
C LEU A 95 6.90 0.09 12.15
N VAL A 96 6.69 1.42 12.27
CA VAL A 96 5.38 2.02 12.01
C VAL A 96 4.96 1.82 10.56
N ASP A 97 5.86 2.02 9.60
CA ASP A 97 5.60 1.79 8.17
C ASP A 97 5.22 0.32 7.90
N GLU A 98 6.18 -0.58 8.13
CA GLU A 98 6.05 -1.98 7.73
C GLU A 98 4.94 -2.71 8.53
N LEU A 99 4.82 -2.49 9.84
CA LEU A 99 3.79 -3.18 10.63
C LEU A 99 2.38 -2.63 10.36
N ALA A 100 2.24 -1.34 10.04
CA ALA A 100 0.94 -0.79 9.66
C ALA A 100 0.38 -1.46 8.40
N MET A 101 1.24 -1.89 7.47
CA MET A 101 0.83 -2.67 6.30
C MET A 101 0.19 -3.99 6.71
N ILE A 102 0.80 -4.74 7.64
CA ILE A 102 0.27 -6.01 8.16
C ILE A 102 -1.09 -5.78 8.84
N TYR A 103 -1.17 -4.79 9.72
CA TYR A 103 -2.40 -4.53 10.49
C TYR A 103 -3.55 -4.10 9.60
N THR A 104 -3.27 -3.25 8.60
CA THR A 104 -4.27 -2.82 7.62
C THR A 104 -4.79 -3.99 6.80
N THR A 105 -3.92 -4.90 6.35
CA THR A 105 -4.35 -6.11 5.64
C THR A 105 -5.14 -7.07 6.55
N CYS A 106 -4.82 -7.14 7.85
CA CYS A 106 -5.65 -7.86 8.82
C CYS A 106 -7.07 -7.24 8.93
N PHE A 107 -7.22 -5.92 8.90
CA PHE A 107 -8.54 -5.27 8.87
C PHE A 107 -9.31 -5.62 7.58
N MET A 108 -8.64 -5.65 6.44
CA MET A 108 -9.25 -6.08 5.17
C MET A 108 -9.66 -7.56 5.20
N ALA A 109 -8.84 -8.43 5.77
CA ALA A 109 -9.18 -9.83 5.98
C ALA A 109 -10.41 -9.96 6.88
N TYR A 110 -10.46 -9.21 7.99
CA TYR A 110 -11.64 -9.19 8.85
C TYR A 110 -12.90 -8.73 8.10
N ALA A 111 -12.82 -7.61 7.37
CA ALA A 111 -13.93 -7.08 6.57
C ALA A 111 -14.46 -8.13 5.56
N THR A 112 -13.53 -8.87 4.94
CA THR A 112 -13.83 -9.87 3.92
C THR A 112 -14.48 -11.12 4.51
N PHE A 113 -13.87 -11.69 5.54
CA PHE A 113 -14.27 -13.01 6.06
C PHE A 113 -15.33 -12.97 7.16
N ALA A 114 -15.47 -11.85 7.89
CA ALA A 114 -16.52 -11.69 8.89
C ALA A 114 -17.89 -11.35 8.27
N TYR A 115 -17.92 -10.90 7.01
CA TYR A 115 -19.15 -10.47 6.35
C TYR A 115 -20.19 -11.59 6.30
N ALA A 116 -21.42 -11.27 6.73
CA ALA A 116 -22.56 -12.19 6.78
C ALA A 116 -22.29 -13.48 7.61
N ARG A 117 -21.38 -13.44 8.58
CA ARG A 117 -21.11 -14.53 9.52
C ARG A 117 -21.68 -14.24 10.91
N SER A 118 -21.77 -15.27 11.74
CA SER A 118 -22.25 -15.13 13.12
C SER A 118 -21.29 -14.30 13.96
N ILE A 119 -21.80 -13.64 15.00
CA ILE A 119 -20.97 -12.86 15.94
C ILE A 119 -19.86 -13.70 16.57
N ARG A 120 -20.13 -14.99 16.87
CA ARG A 120 -19.13 -15.92 17.42
C ARG A 120 -17.98 -16.14 16.44
N PHE A 121 -18.29 -16.33 15.16
CA PHE A 121 -17.27 -16.48 14.12
C PHE A 121 -16.47 -15.18 13.95
N ALA A 122 -17.16 -14.04 13.88
CA ALA A 122 -16.51 -12.74 13.74
C ALA A 122 -15.54 -12.45 14.90
N VAL A 123 -15.95 -12.72 16.14
CA VAL A 123 -15.07 -12.58 17.33
C VAL A 123 -13.89 -13.54 17.24
N ALA A 124 -14.10 -14.82 16.91
CA ALA A 124 -13.02 -15.80 16.79
C ALA A 124 -12.01 -15.40 15.70
N LEU A 125 -12.47 -14.95 14.54
CA LEU A 125 -11.64 -14.45 13.46
C LEU A 125 -10.85 -13.21 13.88
N GLY A 126 -11.50 -12.24 14.53
CA GLY A 126 -10.86 -11.03 15.03
C GLY A 126 -9.72 -11.34 16.00
N THR A 127 -9.99 -12.21 16.99
CA THR A 127 -8.96 -12.68 17.93
C THR A 127 -7.82 -13.39 17.22
N GLY A 128 -8.12 -14.25 16.24
CA GLY A 128 -7.09 -14.94 15.45
C GLY A 128 -6.22 -13.98 14.64
N LEU A 129 -6.80 -12.95 14.02
CA LEU A 129 -6.06 -11.93 13.26
C LEU A 129 -5.20 -11.05 14.17
N VAL A 130 -5.67 -10.71 15.37
CA VAL A 130 -4.87 -9.99 16.38
C VAL A 130 -3.68 -10.85 16.84
N ALA A 131 -3.92 -12.14 17.12
CA ALA A 131 -2.85 -13.06 17.49
C ALA A 131 -1.81 -13.22 16.36
N LEU A 132 -2.27 -13.31 15.10
CA LEU A 132 -1.38 -13.35 13.93
C LEU A 132 -0.56 -12.07 13.78
N ALA A 133 -1.19 -10.90 13.89
CA ALA A 133 -0.51 -9.61 13.82
C ALA A 133 0.54 -9.46 14.93
N TYR A 134 0.21 -9.86 16.16
CA TYR A 134 1.16 -9.88 17.27
C TYR A 134 2.32 -10.85 17.02
N PHE A 135 2.04 -12.05 16.53
CA PHE A 135 3.06 -13.04 16.20
C PHE A 135 4.05 -12.50 15.15
N ILE A 136 3.54 -11.96 14.04
CA ILE A 136 4.38 -11.35 12.99
C ILE A 136 5.20 -10.21 13.57
N THR A 137 4.59 -9.34 14.38
CA THR A 137 5.27 -8.21 15.02
C THR A 137 6.40 -8.68 15.94
N ALA A 138 6.15 -9.65 16.80
CA ALA A 138 7.12 -10.16 17.76
C ALA A 138 8.31 -10.81 17.06
N ILE A 139 8.06 -11.65 16.05
CA ILE A 139 9.13 -12.25 15.25
C ILE A 139 9.91 -11.17 14.52
N TYR A 140 9.23 -10.25 13.83
CA TYR A 140 9.88 -9.21 13.04
C TYR A 140 10.73 -8.27 13.90
N TYR A 141 10.22 -7.86 15.07
CA TYR A 141 10.97 -7.04 16.02
C TYR A 141 12.23 -7.74 16.54
N HIS A 142 12.14 -9.05 16.78
CA HIS A 142 13.24 -9.82 17.32
C HIS A 142 14.30 -10.20 16.27
N THR A 143 13.87 -10.60 15.06
CA THR A 143 14.78 -11.01 13.98
C THR A 143 15.33 -9.82 13.20
N LYS A 144 14.58 -8.71 13.13
CA LYS A 144 14.89 -7.54 12.30
C LYS A 144 15.05 -7.86 10.82
N ASP A 145 14.48 -8.98 10.37
CA ASP A 145 14.61 -9.49 9.00
C ASP A 145 13.48 -8.96 8.11
N PRO A 146 13.74 -8.01 7.19
CA PRO A 146 12.70 -7.46 6.33
C PRO A 146 12.17 -8.47 5.33
N GLN A 147 12.90 -9.54 5.00
CA GLN A 147 12.40 -10.58 4.10
C GLN A 147 11.26 -11.37 4.74
N PHE A 148 11.35 -11.63 6.06
CA PHE A 148 10.26 -12.23 6.81
C PHE A 148 8.98 -11.37 6.75
N HIS A 149 9.11 -10.06 6.96
CA HIS A 149 7.98 -9.13 6.84
C HIS A 149 7.38 -9.16 5.43
N GLN A 150 8.22 -9.04 4.40
CA GLN A 150 7.78 -9.03 2.99
C GLN A 150 7.02 -10.31 2.64
N ALA A 151 7.53 -11.48 3.06
CA ALA A 151 6.87 -12.76 2.85
C ALA A 151 5.50 -12.84 3.56
N ALA A 152 5.45 -12.42 4.83
CA ALA A 152 4.21 -12.41 5.60
C ALA A 152 3.16 -11.48 4.97
N TYR A 153 3.56 -10.27 4.58
CA TYR A 153 2.71 -9.30 3.90
C TYR A 153 2.20 -9.83 2.56
N ALA A 154 3.08 -10.42 1.74
CA ALA A 154 2.71 -10.98 0.44
C ALA A 154 1.69 -12.12 0.57
N ILE A 155 1.91 -13.05 1.49
CA ILE A 155 1.00 -14.18 1.73
C ILE A 155 -0.37 -13.69 2.21
N LEU A 156 -0.38 -12.76 3.18
CA LEU A 156 -1.62 -12.21 3.73
C LEU A 156 -2.41 -11.43 2.67
N THR A 157 -1.73 -10.59 1.89
CA THR A 157 -2.34 -9.81 0.81
C THR A 157 -2.89 -10.70 -0.30
N ALA A 158 -2.11 -11.70 -0.76
CA ALA A 158 -2.56 -12.67 -1.75
C ALA A 158 -3.82 -13.42 -1.27
N THR A 159 -3.83 -13.84 0.00
CA THR A 159 -4.98 -14.51 0.61
C THR A 159 -6.23 -13.64 0.53
N VAL A 160 -6.14 -12.36 0.90
CA VAL A 160 -7.28 -11.42 0.84
C VAL A 160 -7.73 -11.16 -0.59
N VAL A 161 -6.81 -10.93 -1.52
CA VAL A 161 -7.10 -10.65 -2.94
C VAL A 161 -7.81 -11.83 -3.59
N PHE A 162 -7.22 -13.03 -3.53
CA PHE A 162 -7.80 -14.21 -4.17
C PHE A 162 -9.12 -14.62 -3.52
N SER A 163 -9.25 -14.42 -2.20
CA SER A 163 -10.52 -14.65 -1.51
C SER A 163 -11.61 -13.68 -1.97
N ASN A 164 -11.29 -12.40 -2.16
CA ASN A 164 -12.26 -11.43 -2.68
C ASN A 164 -12.68 -11.74 -4.13
N MET A 165 -11.74 -12.16 -4.98
CA MET A 165 -12.05 -12.64 -6.34
C MET A 165 -12.98 -13.86 -6.30
N TRP A 166 -12.72 -14.82 -5.41
CA TRP A 166 -13.57 -15.99 -5.22
C TRP A 166 -14.97 -15.60 -4.70
N ILE A 167 -15.05 -14.73 -3.70
CA ILE A 167 -16.33 -14.24 -3.14
C ILE A 167 -17.15 -13.52 -4.21
N MET A 168 -16.51 -12.67 -5.01
CA MET A 168 -17.16 -11.95 -6.09
C MET A 168 -17.83 -12.92 -7.09
N GLU A 169 -17.13 -14.00 -7.47
CA GLU A 169 -17.63 -14.96 -8.44
C GLU A 169 -18.62 -15.99 -7.88
N LYS A 170 -18.36 -16.50 -6.67
CA LYS A 170 -19.12 -17.62 -6.10
C LYS A 170 -20.26 -17.19 -5.19
N VAL A 171 -20.17 -16.00 -4.60
CA VAL A 171 -21.18 -15.49 -3.66
C VAL A 171 -21.93 -14.32 -4.27
N LEU A 172 -21.20 -13.30 -4.76
CA LEU A 172 -21.83 -12.07 -5.22
C LEU A 172 -22.54 -12.23 -6.57
N ARG A 173 -21.93 -12.89 -7.56
CA ARG A 173 -22.56 -13.10 -8.88
C ARG A 173 -23.93 -13.79 -8.79
N PRO A 174 -24.12 -14.93 -8.10
CA PRO A 174 -25.45 -15.52 -7.94
C PRO A 174 -26.43 -14.60 -7.21
N ALA A 175 -25.98 -13.90 -6.15
CA ALA A 175 -26.81 -12.98 -5.40
C ALA A 175 -27.27 -11.78 -6.24
N LEU A 176 -26.42 -11.26 -7.12
CA LEU A 176 -26.77 -10.19 -8.06
C LEU A 176 -27.77 -10.67 -9.11
N LYS A 177 -27.56 -11.86 -9.69
CA LYS A 177 -28.53 -12.45 -10.64
C LYS A 177 -29.92 -12.62 -10.03
N ALA A 178 -29.98 -13.20 -8.82
CA ALA A 178 -31.25 -13.39 -8.11
C ALA A 178 -31.94 -12.06 -7.74
N ARG A 179 -31.18 -10.96 -7.64
CA ARG A 179 -31.74 -9.60 -7.46
C ARG A 179 -32.24 -9.03 -8.78
N GLU A 180 -31.48 -9.22 -9.86
CA GLU A 180 -31.83 -8.78 -11.22
C GLU A 180 -33.12 -9.46 -11.72
N ASP A 181 -33.28 -10.77 -11.50
CA ASP A 181 -34.48 -11.53 -11.87
C ASP A 181 -35.76 -11.02 -11.19
N LYS A 182 -35.63 -10.32 -10.05
CA LYS A 182 -36.75 -9.73 -9.30
C LYS A 182 -37.02 -8.27 -9.66
N GLN A 183 -36.19 -7.65 -10.50
CA GLN A 183 -36.33 -6.24 -10.84
C GLN A 183 -37.35 -6.04 -11.96
N PRO A 184 -38.07 -4.90 -11.97
CA PRO A 184 -38.94 -4.54 -13.07
C PRO A 184 -38.11 -4.29 -14.35
N PRO A 185 -38.69 -4.51 -15.56
CA PRO A 185 -37.97 -4.41 -16.84
C PRO A 185 -37.28 -3.06 -17.08
N ASN A 186 -37.74 -1.98 -16.45
CA ASN A 186 -37.21 -0.62 -16.58
C ASN A 186 -36.50 -0.13 -15.30
N SER A 187 -35.95 -1.04 -14.50
CA SER A 187 -35.15 -0.69 -13.31
C SER A 187 -33.91 0.14 -13.71
N PRO A 188 -33.61 1.26 -13.02
CA PRO A 188 -32.40 2.05 -13.27
C PRO A 188 -31.13 1.38 -12.70
N VAL A 189 -31.25 0.23 -12.04
CA VAL A 189 -30.12 -0.47 -11.42
C VAL A 189 -29.29 -1.19 -12.49
N PRO A 190 -27.96 -1.09 -12.47
CA PRO A 190 -27.10 -1.79 -13.43
C PRO A 190 -27.30 -3.31 -13.40
N SER A 191 -27.20 -3.95 -14.57
CA SER A 191 -27.26 -5.41 -14.69
C SER A 191 -26.13 -6.11 -13.92
N THR A 192 -26.32 -7.39 -13.61
CA THR A 192 -25.26 -8.19 -12.96
C THR A 192 -24.00 -8.21 -13.81
N ARG A 193 -24.14 -8.30 -15.14
CA ARG A 193 -23.01 -8.27 -16.06
C ARG A 193 -22.27 -6.93 -15.99
N ALA A 194 -22.98 -5.81 -16.02
CA ALA A 194 -22.36 -4.48 -15.94
C ALA A 194 -21.64 -4.28 -14.60
N THR A 195 -22.28 -4.64 -13.49
CA THR A 195 -21.70 -4.53 -12.14
C THR A 195 -20.42 -5.35 -12.01
N LEU A 196 -20.46 -6.64 -12.39
CA LEU A 196 -19.28 -7.50 -12.30
C LEU A 196 -18.18 -7.12 -13.29
N SER A 197 -18.53 -6.61 -14.48
CA SER A 197 -17.54 -6.06 -15.41
C SER A 197 -16.80 -4.88 -14.78
N GLN A 198 -17.51 -3.97 -14.12
CA GLN A 198 -16.90 -2.84 -13.42
C GLN A 198 -15.97 -3.32 -12.30
N MET A 199 -16.40 -4.29 -11.49
CA MET A 199 -15.57 -4.84 -10.41
C MET A 199 -14.31 -5.53 -10.95
N TRP A 200 -14.41 -6.31 -12.04
CA TRP A 200 -13.25 -6.94 -12.67
C TRP A 200 -12.29 -5.93 -13.28
N ILE A 201 -12.79 -4.84 -13.85
CA ILE A 201 -11.94 -3.73 -14.31
C ILE A 201 -11.19 -3.14 -13.13
N MET A 202 -11.86 -2.86 -12.00
CA MET A 202 -11.20 -2.36 -10.79
C MET A 202 -10.11 -3.32 -10.28
N VAL A 203 -10.41 -4.62 -10.18
CA VAL A 203 -9.45 -5.65 -9.76
C VAL A 203 -8.26 -5.72 -10.72
N ALA A 204 -8.51 -5.76 -12.03
CA ALA A 204 -7.45 -5.84 -13.03
C ALA A 204 -6.58 -4.58 -13.00
N THR A 205 -7.19 -3.38 -12.94
CA THR A 205 -6.47 -2.12 -12.83
C THR A 205 -5.64 -2.07 -11.54
N GLY A 206 -6.23 -2.39 -10.39
CA GLY A 206 -5.55 -2.39 -9.10
C GLY A 206 -4.35 -3.34 -9.09
N LEU A 207 -4.56 -4.60 -9.51
CA LEU A 207 -3.49 -5.60 -9.56
C LEU A 207 -2.39 -5.26 -10.56
N SER A 208 -2.74 -4.77 -11.76
CA SER A 208 -1.74 -4.37 -12.76
C SER A 208 -0.88 -3.21 -12.26
N ILE A 209 -1.47 -2.20 -11.61
CA ILE A 209 -0.72 -1.08 -11.05
C ILE A 209 0.14 -1.56 -9.88
N PHE A 210 -0.41 -2.34 -8.95
CA PHE A 210 0.32 -2.85 -7.79
C PHE A 210 1.52 -3.71 -8.19
N LEU A 211 1.32 -4.68 -9.09
CA LEU A 211 2.38 -5.56 -9.58
C LEU A 211 3.39 -4.81 -10.45
N GLY A 212 2.95 -3.82 -11.22
CA GLY A 212 3.85 -2.92 -11.95
C GLY A 212 4.75 -2.13 -11.01
N GLY A 213 4.20 -1.62 -9.91
CA GLY A 213 4.97 -1.00 -8.84
C GLY A 213 5.98 -1.98 -8.27
N TYR A 214 5.54 -3.20 -7.92
CA TYR A 214 6.42 -4.24 -7.36
C TYR A 214 7.59 -4.54 -8.28
N PHE A 215 7.31 -4.66 -9.58
CA PHE A 215 8.34 -4.87 -10.58
C PHE A 215 9.36 -3.73 -10.60
N ILE A 216 8.91 -2.47 -10.59
CA ILE A 216 9.81 -1.31 -10.52
C ILE A 216 10.64 -1.32 -9.24
N TRP A 217 10.04 -1.64 -8.09
CA TRP A 217 10.77 -1.78 -6.83
C TRP A 217 11.86 -2.86 -6.91
N VAL A 218 11.57 -4.02 -7.49
CA VAL A 218 12.57 -5.08 -7.68
C VAL A 218 13.73 -4.59 -8.55
N LEU A 219 13.44 -3.87 -9.64
CA LEU A 219 14.46 -3.29 -10.51
C LEU A 219 15.33 -2.26 -9.77
N ASP A 220 14.71 -1.40 -8.97
CA ASP A 220 15.38 -0.36 -8.18
C ASP A 220 16.39 -0.98 -7.20
N ASN A 221 16.00 -2.04 -6.50
CA ASN A 221 16.88 -2.77 -5.59
C ASN A 221 18.00 -3.51 -6.33
N THR A 222 17.68 -4.17 -7.45
CA THR A 222 18.63 -5.02 -8.19
C THR A 222 19.70 -4.21 -8.91
N TYR A 223 19.32 -3.09 -9.53
CA TYR A 223 20.20 -2.28 -10.39
C TYR A 223 20.61 -0.96 -9.75
N CYS A 224 20.54 -0.85 -8.42
CA CYS A 224 20.70 0.40 -7.72
C CYS A 224 22.00 1.16 -8.05
N SER A 225 23.13 0.46 -8.13
CA SER A 225 24.43 1.07 -8.45
C SER A 225 24.46 1.72 -9.84
N THR A 226 23.78 1.11 -10.82
CA THR A 226 23.62 1.64 -12.17
C THR A 226 22.66 2.83 -12.18
N ILE A 227 21.53 2.72 -11.50
CA ILE A 227 20.49 3.75 -11.43
C ILE A 227 21.02 5.03 -10.75
N ARG A 228 21.79 4.89 -9.65
CA ARG A 228 22.49 6.02 -9.00
C ARG A 228 23.42 6.74 -9.97
N ARG A 229 24.25 6.00 -10.72
CA ARG A 229 25.14 6.60 -11.72
C ARG A 229 24.36 7.40 -12.78
N TRP A 230 23.23 6.88 -13.24
CA TRP A 230 22.38 7.62 -14.18
C TRP A 230 21.76 8.87 -13.57
N ARG A 231 21.35 8.85 -12.30
CA ARG A 231 20.87 10.06 -11.59
C ARG A 231 21.94 11.13 -11.51
N HIS A 232 23.19 10.77 -11.21
CA HIS A 232 24.33 11.70 -11.22
C HIS A 232 24.71 12.19 -12.63
N GLN A 233 24.29 11.53 -13.71
CA GLN A 233 24.53 12.01 -15.07
C GLN A 233 23.41 12.94 -15.55
N ILE A 234 22.16 12.57 -15.24
CA ILE A 234 20.96 13.24 -15.73
C ILE A 234 20.59 14.45 -14.85
N GLN A 235 20.96 14.42 -13.57
CA GLN A 235 20.78 15.50 -12.60
C GLN A 235 19.31 15.86 -12.35
N LEU A 236 19.03 16.70 -11.35
CA LEU A 236 17.66 17.16 -11.08
C LEU A 236 17.20 18.12 -12.19
N PRO A 237 15.89 18.20 -12.49
CA PRO A 237 14.79 17.45 -11.88
C PRO A 237 14.58 16.04 -12.47
N TRP A 238 15.27 15.71 -13.57
CA TRP A 238 15.04 14.49 -14.34
C TRP A 238 15.45 13.21 -13.60
N ALA A 239 16.42 13.30 -12.69
CA ALA A 239 16.82 12.21 -11.79
C ALA A 239 15.64 11.65 -10.98
N ILE A 240 14.60 12.44 -10.69
CA ILE A 240 13.39 12.00 -9.95
C ILE A 240 12.68 10.85 -10.68
N LEU A 241 12.74 10.80 -12.02
CA LEU A 241 12.10 9.73 -12.80
C LEU A 241 12.74 8.36 -12.55
N LEU A 242 13.98 8.34 -12.05
CA LEU A 242 14.74 7.14 -11.74
C LEU A 242 14.60 6.69 -10.27
N GLU A 243 13.80 7.39 -9.45
CA GLU A 243 13.50 6.99 -8.08
C GLU A 243 12.46 5.86 -8.08
N GLY A 244 12.92 4.62 -8.32
CA GLY A 244 12.02 3.48 -8.52
C GLY A 244 11.17 3.17 -7.28
N HIS A 245 11.74 3.29 -6.08
CA HIS A 245 10.96 3.09 -4.85
C HIS A 245 9.89 4.17 -4.63
N ALA A 246 10.12 5.41 -5.10
CA ALA A 246 9.11 6.46 -5.06
C ALA A 246 7.92 6.13 -5.98
N TRP A 247 8.18 5.58 -7.18
CA TRP A 247 7.13 5.05 -8.06
C TRP A 247 6.38 3.89 -7.42
N TRP A 248 7.06 3.01 -6.68
CA TRP A 248 6.42 1.95 -5.91
C TRP A 248 5.36 2.50 -4.95
N HIS A 249 5.64 3.57 -4.20
CA HIS A 249 4.63 4.19 -3.32
C HIS A 249 3.41 4.68 -4.09
N LEU A 250 3.62 5.41 -5.19
CA LEU A 250 2.52 5.92 -6.00
C LEU A 250 1.65 4.78 -6.56
N MET A 251 2.30 3.74 -7.10
CA MET A 251 1.62 2.64 -7.75
C MET A 251 0.93 1.72 -6.75
N THR A 252 1.58 1.33 -5.66
CA THR A 252 0.94 0.49 -4.64
C THR A 252 -0.14 1.24 -3.87
N GLY A 253 0.04 2.54 -3.63
CA GLY A 253 -1.01 3.39 -3.07
C GLY A 253 -2.25 3.37 -3.95
N ILE A 254 -2.13 3.65 -5.25
CA ILE A 254 -3.26 3.61 -6.18
C ILE A 254 -3.82 2.19 -6.29
N GLY A 255 -2.95 1.19 -6.47
CA GLY A 255 -3.33 -0.19 -6.67
C GLY A 255 -4.12 -0.78 -5.50
N ALA A 256 -3.77 -0.43 -4.27
CA ALA A 256 -4.47 -0.84 -3.06
C ALA A 256 -5.76 -0.04 -2.79
N TYR A 257 -5.90 1.16 -3.40
CA TYR A 257 -7.13 1.95 -3.31
C TYR A 257 -8.23 1.46 -4.26
N TYR A 258 -7.86 0.88 -5.40
CA TYR A 258 -8.76 0.24 -6.36
C TYR A 258 -9.36 -1.07 -5.82
#